data_AF-A0A377E2U5-F1
#
_entry.id   AF-A0A377E2U5-F1
#
_cell.length_a   1.000
_cell.length_b   1.000
_cell.length_c   1.000
_cell.angle_alpha   90.00
_cell.angle_beta   90.00
_cell.angle_gamma   90.00
#
_symmetry.space_group_name_H-M   'P 1'
#
loop_
_entity.id
_entity.type
_entity.pdbx_description
1 polymer ?
#
loop_
_entity_poly.entity_id
_entity_poly.type
_entity_poly.pdbx_seq_one_letter_code
_entity_poly.pdbx_strand_id
1 'polypeptide(L)'
;MTSGSSVMVVWEGTRPLLVEIQALVDHSMMANPRRVAVGLEQNRLAILLAVLHRHGGLQMADQDVFVNVVGGVKVTETSADLALLLAMVSSLRDRPLPQDLVVFGEVGLAGEIRPVPSGQERISEAAKHGFSPGDCSGG
;
A
#
# COMPACT_ATOMS: atom_id res chain seq x y z
N MET A 1 3.28 9.61 11.24
CA MET A 1 3.45 8.30 10.59
C MET A 1 4.86 7.82 10.78
N THR A 2 5.03 6.52 11.04
CA THR A 2 6.34 5.85 11.08
C THR A 2 6.72 5.35 9.68
N SER A 3 7.97 4.95 9.48
CA SER A 3 8.35 4.19 8.30
C SER A 3 7.51 2.91 8.22
N GLY A 4 7.18 2.49 7.00
CA GLY A 4 6.36 1.30 6.77
C GLY A 4 4.86 1.49 6.94
N SER A 5 4.36 2.71 7.17
CA SER A 5 2.93 2.98 7.35
C SER A 5 2.39 3.83 6.20
N SER A 6 1.25 3.43 5.64
CA SER A 6 0.50 4.18 4.61
C SER A 6 -1.00 4.15 4.93
N VAL A 7 -1.71 5.25 4.66
CA VAL A 7 -3.16 5.33 4.84
C VAL A 7 -3.86 5.36 3.49
N MET A 8 -5.01 4.68 3.43
CA MET A 8 -5.90 4.67 2.28
C MET A 8 -7.36 4.67 2.72
N VAL A 9 -8.26 4.90 1.78
CA VAL A 9 -9.70 4.63 1.97
C VAL A 9 -10.06 3.39 1.19
N VAL A 10 -10.70 2.42 1.83
CA VAL A 10 -11.23 1.20 1.20
C VAL A 10 -12.76 1.16 1.29
N TRP A 11 -13.41 0.38 0.42
CA TRP A 11 -14.85 0.13 0.47
C TRP A 11 -15.15 -1.23 1.09
N GLU A 12 -15.89 -1.22 2.20
CA GLU A 12 -16.52 -2.41 2.74
C GLU A 12 -18.01 -2.39 2.39
N GLY A 13 -18.35 -3.09 1.30
CA GLY A 13 -19.70 -3.02 0.71
C GLY A 13 -20.00 -1.61 0.21
N THR A 14 -20.82 -0.87 0.94
CA THR A 14 -21.22 0.52 0.60
C THR A 14 -20.64 1.58 1.53
N ARG A 15 -19.79 1.19 2.48
CA ARG A 15 -19.18 2.13 3.44
C ARG A 15 -17.70 2.36 3.10
N PRO A 16 -17.28 3.62 2.88
CA PRO A 16 -15.87 3.94 2.80
C PRO A 16 -15.27 3.92 4.23
N LEU A 17 -14.10 3.30 4.37
CA LEU A 17 -13.38 3.16 5.64
C LEU A 17 -11.95 3.61 5.44
N LEU A 18 -11.48 4.50 6.32
CA LEU A 18 -10.07 4.85 6.40
C LEU A 18 -9.31 3.70 7.06
N VAL A 19 -8.29 3.19 6.38
CA VAL A 19 -7.51 2.02 6.81
C VAL A 19 -6.02 2.30 6.67
N GLU A 20 -5.27 1.84 7.65
CA GLU A 20 -3.81 1.88 7.64
C GLU A 20 -3.25 0.53 7.18
N ILE A 21 -2.32 0.58 6.23
CA ILE A 21 -1.49 -0.54 5.81
C ILE A 21 -0.11 -0.36 6.43
N GLN A 22 0.34 -1.41 7.10
CA GLN A 22 1.67 -1.49 7.69
C GLN A 22 2.50 -2.53 6.94
N ALA A 23 3.74 -2.19 6.67
CA ALA A 23 4.75 -3.06 6.11
C ALA A 23 6.00 -3.02 6.98
N LEU A 24 6.60 -4.18 7.18
CA LEU A 24 7.91 -4.34 7.78
C LEU A 24 8.76 -5.16 6.81
N VAL A 25 9.82 -4.53 6.31
CA VAL A 25 10.82 -5.13 5.43
C VAL A 25 12.12 -5.19 6.21
N ASP A 26 12.69 -6.39 6.34
CA ASP A 26 13.94 -6.61 7.08
C ASP A 26 14.80 -7.66 6.37
N HIS A 27 16.11 -7.65 6.61
CA HIS A 27 17.03 -8.58 5.98
C HIS A 27 16.75 -10.02 6.42
N SER A 28 16.59 -10.93 5.47
CA SER A 28 16.32 -12.33 5.79
C SER A 28 17.60 -13.09 6.09
N MET A 29 17.58 -13.88 7.18
CA MET A 29 18.64 -14.84 7.50
C MET A 29 18.42 -16.20 6.83
N MET A 30 17.32 -16.36 6.07
CA MET A 30 16.91 -17.61 5.45
C MET A 30 17.25 -17.63 3.96
N ALA A 31 17.48 -18.84 3.41
CA ALA A 31 17.67 -19.01 1.97
C ALA A 31 16.43 -18.66 1.13
N ASN A 32 15.23 -18.73 1.74
CA ASN A 32 13.99 -18.25 1.13
C ASN A 32 13.28 -17.30 2.10
N PRO A 33 13.25 -15.99 1.79
CA PRO A 33 12.64 -15.02 2.68
C PRO A 33 11.14 -15.20 2.88
N ARG A 34 10.68 -14.81 4.06
CA ARG A 34 9.28 -14.88 4.47
C ARG A 34 8.50 -13.76 3.82
N ARG A 35 7.33 -14.10 3.27
CA ARG A 35 6.38 -13.14 2.69
C ARG A 35 5.03 -13.37 3.32
N VAL A 36 4.63 -12.50 4.25
CA VAL A 36 3.43 -12.67 5.06
C VAL A 36 2.50 -11.50 4.82
N ALA A 37 1.25 -11.79 4.50
CA ALA A 37 0.19 -10.80 4.34
C ALA A 37 -0.97 -11.12 5.28
N VAL A 38 -1.37 -10.14 6.10
CA VAL A 38 -2.53 -10.21 7.00
C VAL A 38 -3.53 -9.14 6.58
N GLY A 39 -4.77 -9.54 6.30
CA GLY A 39 -5.82 -8.64 5.79
C GLY A 39 -5.75 -8.37 4.28
N LEU A 40 -4.79 -8.97 3.57
CA LEU A 40 -4.61 -8.90 2.11
C LEU A 40 -4.29 -10.29 1.54
N GLU A 41 -4.50 -10.44 0.23
CA GLU A 41 -4.15 -11.68 -0.50
C GLU A 41 -2.63 -11.84 -0.67
N GLN A 42 -2.11 -13.04 -0.37
CA GLN A 42 -0.66 -13.31 -0.44
C GLN A 42 -0.13 -13.28 -1.89
N ASN A 43 -0.92 -13.73 -2.85
CA ASN A 43 -0.54 -13.69 -4.27
C ASN A 43 -0.36 -12.25 -4.78
N ARG A 44 -1.16 -11.32 -4.26
CA ARG A 44 -1.07 -9.90 -4.60
C ARG A 44 0.24 -9.30 -4.10
N LEU A 45 0.65 -9.63 -2.88
CA LEU A 45 1.96 -9.24 -2.36
C LEU A 45 3.09 -9.72 -3.29
N ALA A 46 3.04 -10.98 -3.73
CA ALA A 46 4.05 -11.54 -4.63
C ALA A 46 4.11 -10.79 -5.97
N ILE A 47 2.97 -10.46 -6.57
CA ILE A 47 2.88 -9.68 -7.81
C ILE A 47 3.48 -8.28 -7.61
N LEU A 48 3.11 -7.59 -6.55
CA LEU A 48 3.58 -6.22 -6.29
C LEU A 48 5.08 -6.17 -6.02
N LEU A 49 5.64 -7.17 -5.33
CA LEU A 49 7.09 -7.30 -5.17
C LEU A 49 7.79 -7.51 -6.52
N ALA A 50 7.21 -8.30 -7.43
CA ALA A 50 7.75 -8.49 -8.77
C ALA A 50 7.70 -7.19 -9.60
N VAL A 51 6.61 -6.43 -9.53
CA VAL A 51 6.48 -5.13 -10.20
C VAL A 51 7.50 -4.12 -9.63
N LEU A 52 7.62 -4.04 -8.30
CA LEU A 52 8.59 -3.16 -7.63
C LEU A 52 10.03 -3.49 -8.05
N HIS A 53 10.36 -4.77 -8.19
CA HIS A 53 11.66 -5.22 -8.67
C HIS A 53 11.90 -4.82 -10.12
N ARG A 54 10.96 -5.15 -11.01
CA ARG A 54 11.10 -4.96 -12.46
C ARG A 54 11.06 -3.50 -12.88
N HIS A 55 10.17 -2.71 -12.28
CA HIS A 55 9.87 -1.33 -12.70
C HIS A 55 10.36 -0.29 -11.68
N GLY A 56 10.39 -0.62 -10.40
CA GLY A 56 10.88 0.27 -9.33
C GLY A 56 12.39 0.15 -9.06
N GLY A 57 13.06 -0.87 -9.62
CA GLY A 57 14.48 -1.12 -9.41
C GLY A 57 14.87 -1.47 -7.98
N LEU A 58 13.88 -1.79 -7.13
CA LEU A 58 14.09 -2.12 -5.72
C LEU A 58 14.13 -3.63 -5.55
N GLN A 59 15.27 -4.13 -5.07
CA GLN A 59 15.45 -5.56 -4.79
C GLN A 59 14.99 -5.86 -3.36
N MET A 60 13.97 -6.71 -3.24
CA MET A 60 13.50 -7.28 -1.96
C MET A 60 13.55 -8.82 -2.00
N ALA A 61 14.43 -9.38 -2.83
CA ALA A 61 14.52 -10.82 -3.03
C ALA A 61 15.16 -11.54 -1.83
N ASP A 62 15.97 -10.82 -1.06
CA ASP A 62 16.70 -11.24 0.16
C ASP A 62 16.09 -10.64 1.44
N GLN A 63 14.89 -10.05 1.35
CA GLN A 63 14.22 -9.39 2.47
C GLN A 63 13.00 -10.20 2.90
N ASP A 64 12.83 -10.37 4.21
CA ASP A 64 11.56 -10.76 4.79
C ASP A 64 10.59 -9.59 4.68
N VAL A 65 9.36 -9.86 4.23
CA VAL A 65 8.31 -8.86 4.02
C VAL A 65 7.07 -9.28 4.79
N PHE A 66 6.69 -8.46 5.75
CA PHE A 66 5.48 -8.62 6.54
C PHE A 66 4.54 -7.45 6.25
N VAL A 67 3.29 -7.75 5.97
CA VAL A 67 2.26 -6.76 5.65
C VAL A 67 1.05 -7.03 6.53
N ASN A 68 0.49 -5.96 7.10
CA ASN A 68 -0.69 -6.01 7.94
C ASN A 68 -1.64 -4.87 7.62
N VAL A 69 -2.92 -5.21 7.45
CA VAL A 69 -4.01 -4.24 7.44
C VAL A 69 -4.49 -4.02 8.86
N VAL A 70 -4.38 -2.78 9.35
CA VAL A 70 -4.78 -2.42 10.72
C VAL A 70 -6.31 -2.46 10.86
N GLY A 71 -6.79 -2.87 12.03
CA GLY A 71 -8.22 -2.90 12.35
C GLY A 71 -8.93 -4.20 11.97
N GLY A 72 -8.21 -5.24 11.52
CA GLY A 72 -8.79 -6.55 11.21
C GLY A 72 -9.65 -6.56 9.94
N VAL A 73 -9.57 -5.50 9.13
CA VAL A 73 -10.28 -5.36 7.87
C VAL A 73 -9.63 -6.25 6.81
N LYS A 74 -10.46 -6.89 5.98
CA LYS A 74 -9.99 -7.62 4.79
C LYS A 74 -10.13 -6.75 3.56
N VAL A 75 -9.01 -6.44 2.93
CA VAL A 75 -8.94 -5.63 1.72
C VAL A 75 -8.79 -6.54 0.52
N THR A 76 -9.82 -6.56 -0.32
CA THR A 76 -9.88 -7.41 -1.53
C THR A 76 -9.81 -6.61 -2.83
N GLU A 77 -9.96 -5.28 -2.75
CA GLU A 77 -9.95 -4.40 -3.93
C GLU A 77 -8.54 -4.02 -4.39
N THR A 78 -8.38 -3.69 -5.67
CA THR A 78 -7.12 -3.30 -6.32
C THR A 78 -6.64 -1.89 -5.98
N SER A 79 -7.49 -1.05 -5.41
CA SER A 79 -7.08 0.31 -5.03
C SER A 79 -6.03 0.37 -3.92
N ALA A 80 -5.79 -0.73 -3.21
CA ALA A 80 -4.80 -0.84 -2.15
C ALA A 80 -3.37 -1.09 -2.63
N ASP A 81 -3.19 -1.39 -3.91
CA ASP A 81 -1.90 -1.82 -4.45
C ASP A 81 -0.83 -0.73 -4.28
N LEU A 82 -1.18 0.51 -4.61
CA LEU A 82 -0.25 1.64 -4.48
C LEU A 82 0.08 1.96 -3.01
N ALA A 83 -0.91 1.91 -2.12
CA ALA A 83 -0.70 2.14 -0.68
C ALA A 83 0.22 1.06 -0.07
N LEU A 84 0.03 -0.19 -0.49
CA LEU A 84 0.88 -1.32 -0.08
C LEU A 84 2.33 -1.15 -0.59
N LEU A 85 2.52 -0.79 -1.85
CA LEU A 85 3.86 -0.53 -2.39
C LEU A 85 4.56 0.59 -1.63
N LEU A 86 3.88 1.70 -1.37
CA LEU A 86 4.46 2.82 -0.63
C LEU A 86 4.82 2.45 0.81
N ALA A 87 3.99 1.66 1.50
CA ALA A 87 4.33 1.13 2.81
C ALA A 87 5.61 0.28 2.75
N MET A 88 5.72 -0.66 1.80
CA MET A 88 6.93 -1.49 1.66
C MET A 88 8.19 -0.66 1.35
N VAL A 89 8.09 0.30 0.44
CA VAL A 89 9.20 1.19 0.08
C VAL A 89 9.60 2.08 1.25
N SER A 90 8.62 2.59 1.99
CA SER A 90 8.82 3.40 3.19
C SER A 90 9.57 2.60 4.25
N SER A 91 9.20 1.34 4.47
CA SER A 91 9.88 0.44 5.41
C SER A 91 11.31 0.12 4.95
N LEU A 92 11.49 -0.31 3.70
CA LEU A 92 12.82 -0.66 3.15
C LEU A 92 13.80 0.51 3.21
N ARG A 93 13.32 1.74 3.00
CA ARG A 93 14.16 2.94 3.01
C ARG A 93 14.29 3.60 4.39
N ASP A 94 13.56 3.08 5.38
CA ASP A 94 13.37 3.69 6.69
C ASP A 94 13.03 5.19 6.62
N ARG A 95 12.06 5.52 5.75
CA ARG A 95 11.61 6.91 5.54
C ARG A 95 10.10 7.00 5.66
N PRO A 96 9.55 7.71 6.66
CA PRO A 96 8.11 7.84 6.83
C PRO A 96 7.47 8.60 5.66
N LEU A 97 6.25 8.22 5.31
CA LEU A 97 5.42 8.98 4.37
C LEU A 97 4.88 10.26 5.03
N PRO A 98 4.50 11.29 4.25
CA PRO A 98 3.83 12.48 4.77
C PRO A 98 2.56 12.11 5.54
N GLN A 99 2.30 12.80 6.65
CA GLN A 99 1.21 12.43 7.58
C GLN A 99 -0.18 12.69 7.01
N ASP A 100 -0.27 13.60 6.06
CA ASP A 100 -1.47 14.03 5.33
C ASP A 100 -1.65 13.27 4.01
N LEU A 101 -0.82 12.27 3.74
CA LEU A 101 -0.90 11.47 2.52
C LEU A 101 -1.97 10.38 2.65
N VAL A 102 -2.99 10.45 1.79
CA VAL A 102 -3.88 9.32 1.47
C VAL A 102 -3.58 8.85 0.06
N VAL A 103 -3.43 7.54 -0.10
CA VAL A 103 -3.08 6.95 -1.39
C VAL A 103 -4.05 5.85 -1.77
N PHE A 104 -4.45 5.84 -3.04
CA PHE A 104 -5.21 4.77 -3.65
C PHE A 104 -4.84 4.70 -5.12
N GLY A 105 -4.77 3.48 -5.66
CA GLY A 105 -4.36 3.25 -7.03
C GLY A 105 -4.14 1.77 -7.26
N GLU A 106 -4.57 1.30 -8.42
CA GLU A 106 -4.29 -0.05 -8.89
C GLU A 106 -2.97 -0.04 -9.64
N VAL A 107 -2.11 -1.03 -9.38
CA VAL A 107 -0.82 -1.13 -10.05
C VAL A 107 -0.83 -2.29 -11.03
N GLY A 108 -0.63 -1.98 -12.30
CA GLY A 108 -0.54 -2.97 -13.35
C GLY A 108 0.82 -3.66 -13.39
N LEU A 109 0.86 -4.80 -14.09
CA LEU A 109 2.07 -5.59 -14.26
C LEU A 109 3.16 -4.86 -15.07
N ALA A 110 2.81 -3.84 -15.84
CA ALA A 110 3.77 -3.00 -16.57
C ALA A 110 4.29 -1.81 -15.73
N GLY A 111 3.90 -1.74 -14.44
CA GLY A 111 4.31 -0.68 -13.52
C GLY A 111 3.49 0.60 -13.64
N GLU A 112 2.41 0.60 -14.42
CA GLU A 112 1.50 1.71 -14.55
C GLU A 112 0.54 1.81 -13.35
N ILE A 113 0.22 3.04 -12.96
CA ILE A 113 -0.81 3.32 -11.95
C ILE A 113 -2.11 3.61 -12.68
N ARG A 114 -3.14 2.81 -12.37
CA ARG A 114 -4.47 2.95 -12.95
C ARG A 114 -5.42 3.65 -11.97
N PRO A 115 -6.32 4.51 -12.48
CA PRO A 115 -7.34 5.13 -11.66
C PRO A 115 -8.30 4.07 -11.12
N VAL A 116 -8.82 4.32 -9.92
CA VAL A 116 -9.73 3.42 -9.21
C VAL A 116 -11.15 4.01 -9.19
N PRO A 117 -12.18 3.18 -9.10
CA PRO A 117 -13.54 3.65 -8.89
C PRO A 117 -13.67 4.47 -7.59
N SER A 118 -14.61 5.42 -7.62
CA SER A 118 -15.01 6.27 -6.49
C SER A 118 -13.87 7.10 -5.88
N GLY A 119 -12.94 7.59 -6.72
CA GLY A 119 -11.79 8.36 -6.24
C GLY A 119 -12.18 9.65 -5.51
N GLN A 120 -13.22 10.35 -5.97
CA GLN A 120 -13.71 11.58 -5.33
C GLN A 120 -14.32 11.31 -3.95
N GLU A 121 -15.09 10.23 -3.84
CA GLU A 121 -15.67 9.79 -2.58
C GLU A 121 -14.59 9.38 -1.57
N ARG A 122 -13.51 8.75 -2.02
CA ARG A 122 -12.34 8.43 -1.17
C ARG A 122 -11.67 9.70 -0.65
N ILE A 123 -11.48 10.71 -1.51
CA ILE A 123 -10.91 12.01 -1.09
C ILE A 123 -11.83 12.70 -0.09
N SER A 124 -13.14 12.72 -0.36
CA SER A 124 -14.13 13.30 0.55
C SER A 124 -14.16 12.61 1.91
N GLU A 125 -14.06 11.27 1.94
CA GLU A 125 -13.97 10.52 3.19
C GLU A 125 -12.67 10.84 3.93
N ALA A 126 -11.53 10.82 3.25
CA ALA A 126 -10.23 11.17 3.85
C ALA A 126 -10.24 12.58 4.47
N ALA A 127 -10.88 13.55 3.80
CA ALA A 127 -11.03 14.90 4.29
C ALA A 127 -11.80 14.99 5.62
N LYS A 128 -12.80 14.13 5.84
CA LYS A 128 -13.53 14.07 7.13
C LYS A 128 -12.63 13.62 8.29
N HIS A 129 -11.58 12.85 8.00
CA HIS A 129 -10.61 12.36 8.98
C HIS A 129 -9.36 13.24 9.08
N GLY A 130 -9.39 14.44 8.49
CA GLY A 130 -8.32 15.44 8.64
C GLY A 130 -7.19 15.35 7.62
N PHE A 131 -7.33 14.52 6.58
CA PHE A 131 -6.37 14.50 5.48
C PHE A 131 -6.67 15.63 4.50
N SER A 132 -5.70 16.51 4.27
CA SER A 132 -5.86 17.57 3.27
C SER A 132 -5.82 16.96 1.87
N PRO A 133 -6.64 17.43 0.90
CA PRO A 133 -6.54 16.99 -0.49
C PRO A 133 -5.18 17.41 -1.08
N GLY A 134 -4.16 16.55 -0.91
CA GLY A 134 -2.89 16.66 -1.60
C GLY A 134 -3.06 16.15 -3.03
N ASP A 135 -3.11 17.09 -3.97
CA ASP A 135 -3.08 16.97 -5.43
C ASP A 135 -2.89 15.53 -5.99
N CYS A 136 -4.01 14.83 -6.21
CA CYS A 136 -4.06 13.53 -6.90
C CYS A 136 -4.21 13.69 -8.44
N SER A 137 -3.95 14.87 -9.00
CA SER A 137 -3.91 15.08 -10.45
C SER A 137 -2.46 15.21 -10.91
N GLY A 138 -1.92 14.13 -11.47
CA GLY A 138 -0.88 14.30 -12.47
C GLY A 138 -1.41 15.20 -13.58
N GLY A 139 -0.80 16.38 -13.73
CA GLY A 139 -0.85 17.17 -14.96
C GLY A 139 0.02 16.55 -16.05
#